data_AF-A0A534BCL1-F1
#
_entry.id   AF-A0A534BCL1-F1
#
_cell.length_a   1.000
_cell.length_b   1.000
_cell.length_c   1.000
_cell.angle_alpha   90.00
_cell.angle_beta   90.00
_cell.angle_gamma   90.00
#
_symmetry.space_group_name_H-M   'P 1'
#
loop_
_entity.id
_entity.type
_entity.pdbx_description
1 polymer ?
#
loop_
_entity_poly.entity_id
_entity_poly.type
_entity_poly.pdbx_seq_one_letter_code
_entity_poly.pdbx_strand_id
1 'polypeptide(L)'
;VPLYHLMEDAATAEICRAQLWQWLRHGARTSDGQPVTVERFDRLLGAELDRIHDEVGAARLAHGVFPTAARLFEQMTKSETFDEFLTLPAYELLS
;
A
#
# COMPACT_ATOMS: atom_id res chain seq x y z
N VAL A 1 7.48 -10.59 -8.16
CA VAL A 1 8.18 -10.32 -6.88
C VAL A 1 7.84 -11.45 -5.93
N PRO A 2 8.82 -12.27 -5.50
CA PRO A 2 8.56 -13.29 -4.51
C PRO A 2 8.19 -12.62 -3.18
N LEU A 3 6.97 -12.85 -2.70
CA LEU A 3 6.45 -12.32 -1.44
C LEU A 3 5.67 -13.44 -0.74
N TYR A 4 6.02 -13.76 0.51
CA TYR A 4 5.40 -14.83 1.30
C TYR A 4 5.18 -16.15 0.53
N HIS A 5 6.20 -16.60 -0.20
CA HIS A 5 6.19 -17.81 -1.05
C HIS A 5 5.30 -17.77 -2.31
N LEU A 6 4.69 -16.62 -2.62
CA LEU A 6 3.93 -16.38 -3.84
C LEU A 6 4.72 -15.52 -4.83
N MET A 7 4.42 -15.68 -6.12
CA MET A 7 4.98 -14.82 -7.17
C MET A 7 3.99 -13.71 -7.48
N GLU A 8 4.16 -12.57 -6.82
CA GLU A 8 3.28 -11.43 -7.00
C GLU A 8 3.68 -10.60 -8.21
N ASP A 9 2.71 -10.02 -8.90
CA ASP A 9 2.91 -9.07 -9.98
C ASP A 9 2.17 -7.74 -9.68
N ALA A 10 2.10 -6.86 -10.68
CA ALA A 10 1.41 -5.59 -10.53
C ALA A 10 -0.09 -5.76 -10.22
N ALA A 11 -0.73 -6.83 -10.69
CA ALA A 11 -2.17 -7.02 -10.50
C ALA A 11 -2.50 -7.26 -9.02
N THR A 12 -1.62 -7.93 -8.26
CA THR A 12 -1.78 -8.06 -6.80
C THR A 12 -1.77 -6.69 -6.13
N ALA A 13 -0.80 -5.83 -6.49
CA ALA A 13 -0.75 -4.48 -5.93
C ALA A 13 -1.96 -3.63 -6.33
N GLU A 14 -2.46 -3.79 -7.56
CA GLU A 14 -3.67 -3.12 -8.05
C GLU A 14 -4.91 -3.49 -7.23
N ILE A 15 -5.17 -4.78 -7.04
CA ILE A 15 -6.37 -5.20 -6.30
C ILE A 15 -6.27 -4.79 -4.82
N CYS A 16 -5.08 -4.87 -4.22
CA CYS A 16 -4.85 -4.42 -2.85
C CYS A 16 -5.14 -2.92 -2.67
N ARG A 17 -4.58 -2.04 -3.51
CA ARG A 17 -4.84 -0.59 -3.39
C ARG A 17 -6.30 -0.25 -3.70
N ALA A 18 -6.89 -0.91 -4.71
CA ALA A 18 -8.25 -0.63 -5.14
C ALA A 18 -9.26 -0.96 -4.05
N GLN A 19 -9.04 -2.07 -3.33
CA GLN A 19 -9.91 -2.45 -2.23
C GLN A 19 -9.87 -1.44 -1.09
N LEU A 20 -8.68 -0.98 -0.70
CA LEU A 20 -8.52 0.01 0.37
C LEU A 20 -9.08 1.37 -0.01
N TRP A 21 -8.83 1.83 -1.24
CA TRP A 21 -9.42 3.05 -1.79
C TRP A 21 -10.95 2.99 -1.73
N GLN A 22 -11.55 1.90 -2.19
CA GLN A 22 -13.00 1.71 -2.18
C GLN A 22 -13.55 1.74 -0.75
N TRP A 23 -12.89 1.08 0.19
CA TRP A 23 -13.30 1.06 1.59
C TRP A 23 -13.26 2.44 2.24
N LEU A 24 -12.20 3.21 2.02
CA LEU A 24 -12.09 4.58 2.51
C LEU A 24 -13.15 5.49 1.85
N ARG A 25 -13.32 5.38 0.53
CA ARG A 25 -14.25 6.22 -0.25
C ARG A 25 -15.70 6.02 0.14
N HIS A 26 -16.09 4.78 0.44
CA HIS A 26 -17.49 4.42 0.71
C HIS A 26 -17.78 4.16 2.19
N GLY A 27 -16.83 4.39 3.09
CA GLY A 27 -17.02 4.21 4.53
C GLY A 27 -17.33 2.77 4.90
N ALA A 28 -16.60 1.81 4.32
CA ALA A 28 -16.79 0.39 4.59
C ALA A 28 -16.52 0.06 6.07
N ARG A 29 -17.08 -1.08 6.50
CA ARG A 29 -16.86 -1.63 7.84
C ARG A 29 -16.24 -3.01 7.72
N THR A 30 -15.30 -3.31 8.61
CA THR A 30 -14.73 -4.65 8.73
C THR A 30 -15.78 -5.61 9.31
N SER A 31 -15.51 -6.92 9.26
CA SER A 31 -16.45 -7.97 9.70
C SER A 31 -16.84 -7.87 11.18
N ASP A 32 -16.01 -7.21 11.99
CA ASP A 32 -16.22 -6.87 13.40
C ASP A 32 -16.96 -5.52 13.60
N GLY A 33 -17.44 -4.91 12.51
CA GLY A 33 -18.23 -3.66 12.52
C GLY A 33 -17.41 -2.38 12.61
N GLN A 34 -16.08 -2.46 12.72
CA GLN A 34 -15.22 -1.27 12.83
C GLN A 34 -15.12 -0.53 11.48
N PRO A 35 -15.26 0.81 11.45
CA PRO A 35 -15.13 1.57 10.21
C PRO A 35 -13.69 1.51 9.69
N VAL A 36 -13.55 1.58 8.36
CA VAL A 36 -12.27 1.81 7.69
C VAL A 36 -12.14 3.32 7.47
N THR A 37 -11.34 3.98 8.30
CA THR A 37 -11.09 5.43 8.24
C THR A 37 -9.65 5.73 7.85
N VAL A 38 -9.39 6.97 7.44
CA VAL A 38 -8.04 7.43 7.08
C VAL A 38 -7.09 7.29 8.28
N GLU A 39 -7.53 7.64 9.48
CA GLU A 39 -6.71 7.53 10.70
C GLU A 39 -6.37 6.08 11.02
N ARG A 40 -7.32 5.14 10.79
CA ARG A 40 -7.08 3.71 10.96
C ARG A 40 -6.11 3.18 9.90
N PHE A 41 -6.26 3.62 8.64
CA PHE A 41 -5.35 3.27 7.56
C PHE A 41 -3.92 3.75 7.87
N ASP A 42 -3.73 4.99 8.32
CA ASP A 42 -2.40 5.56 8.62
C ASP A 42 -1.68 4.81 9.73
N ARG A 43 -2.41 4.52 10.80
CA ARG A 43 -1.87 3.72 11.90
C ARG A 43 -1.46 2.32 11.44
N LEU A 44 -2.27 1.68 10.60
CA LEU A 44 -1.95 0.35 10.08
C LEU A 44 -0.76 0.41 9.12
N LEU A 45 -0.74 1.36 8.18
CA LEU A 45 0.38 1.54 7.25
C LEU A 45 1.71 1.72 8.00
N GLY A 46 1.75 2.56 9.04
CA GLY A 46 2.93 2.72 9.88
C GLY A 46 3.35 1.41 10.55
N ALA A 47 2.42 0.70 11.19
CA ALA A 47 2.71 -0.58 11.84
C ALA A 47 3.17 -1.66 10.84
N GLU A 48 2.61 -1.70 9.63
CA GLU A 48 3.06 -2.62 8.58
C GLU A 48 4.47 -2.31 8.10
N LEU A 49 4.82 -1.03 7.94
CA LEU A 49 6.17 -0.62 7.56
C LEU A 49 7.18 -1.01 8.63
N ASP A 50 6.87 -0.84 9.91
CA ASP A 50 7.72 -1.30 11.00
C ASP A 50 7.93 -2.82 10.96
N ARG A 51 6.86 -3.61 10.73
CA ARG A 51 6.98 -5.06 10.56
C ARG A 51 7.82 -5.45 9.36
N ILE A 52 7.64 -4.77 8.22
CA ILE A 52 8.44 -5.00 7.01
C ILE A 52 9.91 -4.68 7.30
N HIS A 53 10.21 -3.59 8.03
CA HIS A 53 11.57 -3.24 8.43
C HIS A 53 12.22 -4.37 9.24
N ASP A 54 11.49 -4.95 10.18
CA ASP A 54 11.95 -6.08 10.99
C ASP A 54 12.12 -7.37 10.16
N GLU A 55 11.23 -7.64 9.21
CA GLU A 55 11.25 -8.85 8.37
C GLU A 55 12.38 -8.83 7.32
N VAL A 56 12.58 -7.70 6.62
CA VAL A 56 13.56 -7.61 5.52
C VAL A 56 14.98 -7.29 5.99
N GLY A 57 15.11 -6.75 7.21
CA GLY A 57 16.36 -6.36 7.82
C GLY A 57 16.95 -5.05 7.28
N ALA A 58 17.80 -4.41 8.09
CA ALA A 58 18.35 -3.07 7.84
C ALA A 58 19.10 -2.95 6.51
N ALA A 59 19.83 -3.98 6.09
CA ALA A 59 20.59 -3.95 4.83
C ALA A 59 19.66 -3.86 3.61
N ARG A 60 18.57 -4.64 3.57
CA ARG A 60 17.62 -4.61 2.45
C ARG A 60 16.77 -3.34 2.48
N LEU A 61 16.46 -2.86 3.67
CA LEU A 61 15.77 -1.59 3.85
C LEU A 61 16.59 -0.42 3.29
N ALA A 62 17.87 -0.35 3.62
CA ALA A 62 18.76 0.74 3.21
C ALA A 62 18.99 0.81 1.68
N HIS A 63 18.90 -0.32 0.99
CA HIS A 63 19.06 -0.39 -0.47
C HIS A 63 17.72 -0.46 -1.22
N GLY A 64 16.61 -0.45 -0.49
CA GLY A 64 15.27 -0.52 -1.05
C GLY A 64 14.65 0.86 -1.26
N VAL A 65 13.50 0.89 -1.93
CA VAL A 65 12.70 2.09 -2.16
C VAL A 65 11.45 2.14 -1.28
N PHE A 66 11.50 1.49 -0.10
CA PHE A 66 10.35 1.36 0.80
C PHE A 66 9.68 2.70 1.15
N PRO A 67 10.41 3.79 1.50
CA PRO A 67 9.78 5.09 1.77
C PRO A 67 9.05 5.66 0.55
N THR A 68 9.63 5.50 -0.64
CA THR A 68 9.02 5.95 -1.89
C THR A 68 7.78 5.14 -2.22
N ALA A 69 7.84 3.81 -2.06
CA ALA A 69 6.73 2.90 -2.30
C ALA A 69 5.56 3.15 -1.31
N ALA A 70 5.87 3.34 -0.03
CA ALA A 70 4.89 3.67 1.00
C ALA A 70 4.14 4.96 0.68
N ARG A 71 4.88 6.02 0.31
CA ARG A 71 4.31 7.31 -0.07
C ARG A 71 3.42 7.21 -1.30
N LEU A 72 3.86 6.50 -2.34
CA LEU A 72 3.05 6.29 -3.55
C LEU A 72 1.75 5.55 -3.20
N PHE A 73 1.85 4.45 -2.45
CA PHE A 73 0.72 3.64 -2.03
C PHE A 73 -0.30 4.45 -1.19
N GLU A 74 0.20 5.22 -0.23
CA GLU A 74 -0.61 6.12 0.59
C GLU A 74 -1.36 7.14 -0.26
N GLN A 75 -0.66 7.84 -1.16
CA GLN A 75 -1.23 8.86 -2.04
C GLN A 75 -2.35 8.29 -2.91
N MET A 76 -2.09 7.17 -3.57
CA MET A 76 -3.08 6.51 -4.43
C MET A 76 -4.29 5.99 -3.65
N THR A 77 -4.06 5.46 -2.45
CA THR A 77 -5.14 4.89 -1.62
C THR A 77 -6.07 5.98 -1.05
N LYS A 78 -5.54 7.18 -0.78
CA LYS A 78 -6.29 8.30 -0.21
C LYS A 78 -6.82 9.30 -1.24
N SER A 79 -6.43 9.16 -2.51
CA SER A 79 -6.81 10.09 -3.58
C SER A 79 -8.33 10.23 -3.71
N GLU A 80 -8.82 11.43 -4.02
CA GLU A 80 -10.25 11.66 -4.29
C GLU A 80 -10.72 10.94 -5.56
N THR A 81 -9.82 10.82 -6.53
CA THR A 81 -10.05 10.16 -7.81
C THR A 81 -9.28 8.85 -7.87
N PHE A 82 -9.88 7.82 -8.44
CA PHE A 82 -9.21 6.55 -8.62
C PHE A 82 -8.33 6.56 -9.87
N ASP A 83 -7.01 6.43 -9.69
CA ASP A 83 -6.09 6.24 -10.80
C ASP A 83 -6.37 4.92 -11.53
N GLU A 84 -6.36 4.95 -12.86
CA GLU A 84 -6.66 3.77 -13.68
C GLU A 84 -5.64 2.65 -13.46
N PHE A 85 -4.35 3.01 -13.37
CA PHE A 85 -3.25 2.07 -13.14
C PHE A 85 -2.19 2.66 -12.21
N LEU A 86 -1.72 1.89 -11.24
CA LEU A 86 -0.60 2.25 -10.36
C LEU A 86 0.70 2.43 -11.11
N THR A 87 0.83 1.77 -12.25
CA THR A 87 2.04 1.81 -13.05
C THR A 87 2.28 3.19 -13.65
N LEU A 88 1.25 4.00 -13.89
CA LEU A 88 1.41 5.36 -14.45
C LEU A 88 2.22 6.27 -13.51
N PRO A 89 1.78 6.55 -12.27
CA PRO A 89 2.58 7.37 -11.35
C PRO A 89 3.87 6.66 -10.91
N ALA A 90 3.88 5.33 -10.82
CA ALA A 90 5.10 4.59 -10.49
C ALA A 90 6.18 4.73 -11.57
N TYR A 91 5.80 4.81 -12.85
CA TYR A 91 6.73 4.91 -13.97
C TYR A 91 7.53 6.22 -13.93
N GLU A 92 6.92 7.31 -13.45
CA GLU A 92 7.60 8.61 -13.28
C GLU A 92 8.73 8.56 -12.23
N LEU A 93 8.74 7.54 -11.37
CA LEU A 93 9.75 7.34 -10.33
C LEU A 93 10.93 6.47 -10.80
N LEU A 94 10.83 5.88 -11.99
CA LEU A 94 11.90 5.12 -12.63
C LEU A 94 12.79 6.11 -13.39
N SER A 95 13.87 6.56 -12.74
CA SER A 95 14.91 7.40 -13.35
C SER A 95 16.18 6.60 -13.56
#